data_AF-A0A231VLA6-F1
#
_entry.id   AF-A0A231VLA6-F1
#
_cell.length_a   1.000
_cell.length_b   1.000
_cell.length_c   1.000
_cell.angle_alpha   90.00
_cell.angle_beta   90.00
_cell.angle_gamma   90.00
#
_symmetry.space_group_name_H-M   'P 1'
#
loop_
_entity.id
_entity.type
_entity.pdbx_description
1 polymer ?
#
loop_
_entity_poly.entity_id
_entity_poly.type
_entity_poly.pdbx_seq_one_letter_code
_entity_poly.pdbx_strand_id
1 'polypeptide(L)'
;MKKIIYLLILIALALLIVIAYDLAAVHSQKTSTDVNTENTLAKKVNTTNENKIKLKDVYTNLPYDISQVNISRIEADGFSRVEVFDKNTGKFIEAYGEKAETVSKSDILDKLNDISKISKLTIYKERIDGSAVTRLYTVLTVYSDGSFRQIESIDKAYWEKASDGDWKLENPHASAISTIGSFPTTEIETSGTTTIKMKATLFTVGLLDSSVRSVLSIPGSTYYLRKIVELGYRYSLY
;
A
#
# COMPACT_ATOMS: atom_id res chain seq x y z
N MET A 1 -12.03 -34.35 -25.73
CA MET A 1 -11.14 -33.19 -25.97
C MET A 1 -11.76 -32.11 -26.88
N LYS A 2 -12.36 -32.43 -28.04
CA LYS A 2 -12.96 -31.40 -28.93
C LYS A 2 -14.06 -30.53 -28.29
N LYS A 3 -14.93 -31.08 -27.43
CA LYS A 3 -16.03 -30.32 -26.78
C LYS A 3 -15.57 -29.21 -25.81
N ILE A 4 -14.40 -29.36 -25.19
CA ILE A 4 -13.85 -28.37 -24.24
C ILE A 4 -13.26 -27.17 -25.00
N ILE A 5 -12.71 -27.41 -26.19
CA ILE A 5 -12.16 -26.36 -27.05
C ILE A 5 -13.29 -25.45 -27.59
N TYR A 6 -14.43 -26.02 -27.99
CA TYR A 6 -15.59 -25.22 -28.41
C TYR A 6 -16.18 -24.38 -27.27
N LEU A 7 -16.17 -24.88 -26.03
CA LEU A 7 -16.65 -24.14 -24.87
C LEU A 7 -15.75 -22.93 -24.55
N LEU A 8 -14.43 -23.10 -24.65
CA LEU A 8 -13.46 -22.00 -24.45
C LEU A 8 -13.54 -20.94 -25.56
N ILE A 9 -13.79 -21.33 -26.81
CA ILE A 9 -14.00 -20.39 -27.93
C ILE A 9 -15.30 -19.60 -27.73
N LEU A 10 -16.37 -20.23 -27.23
CA LEU A 10 -17.66 -19.56 -26.98
C LEU A 10 -17.57 -18.53 -25.83
N ILE A 11 -16.80 -18.85 -24.77
CA ILE A 11 -16.54 -17.91 -23.67
C ILE A 11 -15.68 -16.73 -24.13
N ALA A 12 -14.66 -16.97 -24.96
CA ALA A 12 -13.83 -15.91 -25.52
C ALA A 12 -14.62 -14.98 -26.46
N LEU A 13 -15.57 -15.51 -27.24
CA LEU A 13 -16.42 -14.70 -28.11
C LEU A 13 -17.44 -13.87 -27.32
N ALA A 14 -17.96 -14.39 -26.21
CA ALA A 14 -18.87 -13.66 -25.32
C ALA A 14 -18.17 -12.48 -24.61
N LEU A 15 -16.90 -12.64 -24.20
CA LEU A 15 -16.13 -11.53 -23.62
C LEU A 15 -15.84 -10.40 -24.62
N LEU A 16 -15.65 -10.72 -25.91
CA LEU A 16 -15.39 -9.73 -26.95
C LEU A 16 -16.62 -8.86 -27.27
N ILE A 17 -17.83 -9.41 -27.12
CA ILE A 17 -19.08 -8.67 -27.32
C ILE A 17 -19.36 -7.68 -26.18
N VAL A 18 -18.99 -8.03 -24.94
CA VAL A 18 -19.16 -7.12 -23.78
C VAL A 18 -18.25 -5.90 -23.88
N ILE A 19 -17.01 -6.08 -24.32
CA ILE A 19 -16.04 -4.97 -24.48
C ILE A 19 -16.47 -4.01 -25.61
N ALA A 20 -17.12 -4.50 -26.66
CA ALA A 20 -17.61 -3.66 -27.75
C ALA A 20 -18.84 -2.81 -27.36
N TYR A 21 -19.67 -3.29 -26.43
CA TYR A 21 -20.83 -2.53 -25.94
C TYR A 21 -20.42 -1.37 -25.01
N ASP A 22 -19.42 -1.57 -24.14
CA ASP A 22 -18.92 -0.51 -23.26
C ASP A 22 -18.23 0.63 -24.03
N LEU A 23 -17.54 0.30 -25.14
CA LEU A 23 -16.86 1.32 -25.94
C LEU A 23 -17.84 2.20 -26.74
N ALA A 24 -19.02 1.68 -27.10
CA ALA A 24 -20.07 2.43 -27.80
C ALA A 24 -20.84 3.38 -26.86
N ALA A 25 -21.01 3.02 -25.59
CA ALA A 25 -21.69 3.86 -24.60
C ALA A 25 -20.90 5.12 -24.22
N VAL A 26 -19.56 5.07 -24.26
CA VAL A 26 -18.68 6.21 -23.95
C VAL A 26 -18.71 7.30 -25.04
N HIS A 27 -19.18 6.99 -26.25
CA HIS A 27 -19.15 7.93 -27.38
C HIS A 27 -20.46 8.73 -27.61
N SER A 28 -21.46 8.61 -26.72
CA SER A 28 -22.78 9.23 -26.93
C SER A 28 -23.24 10.18 -25.81
N GLN A 29 -22.33 10.95 -25.21
CA GLN A 29 -22.75 12.04 -24.33
C GLN A 29 -21.82 13.25 -24.37
N LYS A 30 -22.08 14.15 -25.31
CA LYS A 30 -21.71 15.57 -25.20
C LYS A 30 -22.68 16.44 -26.00
N THR A 31 -23.64 17.06 -25.30
CA THR A 31 -23.95 18.51 -25.39
C THR A 31 -25.18 18.87 -24.54
N SER A 32 -24.98 19.73 -23.55
CA SER A 32 -25.81 20.93 -23.37
C SER A 32 -25.11 21.89 -22.44
N THR A 33 -24.83 23.07 -22.99
CA THR A 33 -24.36 24.27 -22.31
C THR A 33 -25.60 25.01 -21.82
N ASP A 34 -25.64 25.47 -20.56
CA ASP A 34 -25.95 26.88 -20.32
C ASP A 34 -25.53 27.35 -18.92
N VAL A 35 -25.08 28.59 -18.91
CA VAL A 35 -24.44 29.34 -17.84
C VAL A 35 -25.52 29.97 -16.95
N ASN A 36 -25.31 30.00 -15.62
CA ASN A 36 -25.57 31.21 -14.84
C ASN A 36 -24.75 31.24 -13.55
N THR A 37 -24.01 32.33 -13.44
CA THR A 37 -23.13 32.74 -12.36
C THR A 37 -23.95 33.35 -11.23
N GLU A 38 -23.82 32.83 -10.01
CA GLU A 38 -23.96 33.69 -8.82
C GLU A 38 -22.87 33.39 -7.80
N ASN A 39 -22.18 34.47 -7.48
CA ASN A 39 -21.01 34.62 -6.66
C ASN A 39 -21.45 34.68 -5.19
N THR A 40 -21.19 33.63 -4.39
CA THR A 40 -21.29 33.75 -2.94
C THR A 40 -20.19 32.96 -2.24
N LEU A 41 -19.20 33.71 -1.74
CA LEU A 41 -18.36 33.43 -0.59
C LEU A 41 -17.64 32.07 -0.56
N ALA A 42 -16.35 32.14 -0.86
CA ALA A 42 -15.34 31.15 -0.54
C ALA A 42 -15.47 30.64 0.91
N LYS A 43 -16.19 29.53 1.09
CA LYS A 43 -15.99 28.67 2.23
C LYS A 43 -14.74 27.85 1.93
N LYS A 44 -13.60 28.35 2.39
CA LYS A 44 -12.42 27.52 2.64
C LYS A 44 -12.85 26.44 3.63
N VAL A 45 -13.32 25.31 3.12
CA VAL A 45 -13.59 24.13 3.93
C VAL A 45 -12.23 23.52 4.24
N ASN A 46 -11.65 23.95 5.35
CA ASN A 46 -10.71 23.11 6.09
C ASN A 46 -11.51 21.90 6.58
N THR A 47 -11.61 20.84 5.79
CA THR A 47 -11.94 19.51 6.31
C THR A 47 -10.64 18.77 6.55
N THR A 48 -10.10 18.99 7.74
CA THR A 48 -9.32 17.99 8.45
C THR A 48 -10.25 16.83 8.79
N ASN A 49 -10.71 16.10 7.77
CA ASN A 49 -11.22 14.76 7.94
C ASN A 49 -10.07 13.86 7.52
N GLU A 50 -9.21 13.59 8.48
CA GLU A 50 -8.23 12.51 8.34
C GLU A 50 -9.01 11.26 7.97
N ASN A 51 -8.73 10.69 6.79
CA ASN A 51 -9.32 9.43 6.35
C ASN A 51 -8.68 8.28 7.14
N LYS A 52 -8.93 8.33 8.45
CA LYS A 52 -8.34 7.51 9.47
C LYS A 52 -8.98 6.14 9.40
N ILE A 53 -8.20 5.16 8.99
CA ILE A 53 -8.59 3.77 9.02
C ILE A 53 -8.03 3.13 10.28
N LYS A 54 -8.86 2.36 10.96
CA LYS A 54 -8.39 1.42 11.98
C LYS A 54 -7.70 0.24 11.27
N LEU A 55 -6.80 -0.46 11.94
CA LEU A 55 -6.39 -1.83 11.66
C LEU A 55 -7.02 -2.72 12.75
N LYS A 56 -6.25 -3.52 13.48
CA LYS A 56 -6.73 -4.25 14.66
C LYS A 56 -6.61 -3.36 15.88
N ASP A 57 -5.39 -3.02 16.28
CA ASP A 57 -5.13 -2.29 17.50
C ASP A 57 -4.78 -0.82 17.23
N VAL A 58 -4.72 -0.38 15.97
CA VAL A 58 -4.04 0.87 15.62
C VAL A 58 -4.73 1.61 14.49
N TYR A 59 -4.27 2.83 14.21
CA TYR A 59 -4.86 3.70 13.19
C TYR A 59 -3.80 4.26 12.26
N THR A 60 -4.20 4.50 11.02
CA THR A 60 -3.39 5.21 10.02
C THR A 60 -4.28 6.06 9.12
N ASN A 61 -3.71 7.08 8.49
CA ASN A 61 -4.43 8.00 7.63
C ASN A 61 -4.21 7.65 6.16
N LEU A 62 -5.31 7.53 5.41
CA LEU A 62 -5.28 7.37 3.97
C LEU A 62 -5.09 8.74 3.30
N PRO A 63 -4.15 8.86 2.34
CA PRO A 63 -3.94 10.10 1.58
C PRO A 63 -4.94 10.26 0.42
N TYR A 64 -6.09 9.59 0.47
CA TYR A 64 -7.10 9.56 -0.59
C TYR A 64 -8.46 9.92 -0.04
N ASP A 65 -9.29 10.59 -0.83
CA ASP A 65 -10.72 10.72 -0.55
C ASP A 65 -11.38 9.33 -0.56
N ILE A 66 -11.98 8.94 0.57
CA ILE A 66 -12.67 7.64 0.73
C ILE A 66 -13.80 7.48 -0.32
N SER A 67 -14.39 8.57 -0.82
CA SER A 67 -15.42 8.51 -1.87
C SER A 67 -14.91 7.93 -3.20
N GLN A 68 -13.60 8.03 -3.44
CA GLN A 68 -12.91 7.64 -4.68
C GLN A 68 -12.21 6.28 -4.60
N VAL A 69 -12.22 5.63 -3.44
CA VAL A 69 -11.57 4.33 -3.22
C VAL A 69 -12.52 3.29 -2.66
N ASN A 70 -12.25 2.04 -2.96
CA ASN A 70 -12.84 0.89 -2.28
C ASN A 70 -11.85 0.33 -1.27
N ILE A 71 -12.35 -0.07 -0.10
CA ILE A 71 -11.54 -0.59 0.99
C ILE A 71 -11.96 -2.03 1.28
N SER A 72 -10.99 -2.95 1.30
CA SER A 72 -11.18 -4.35 1.69
C SER A 72 -10.40 -4.65 2.96
N ARG A 73 -10.97 -5.49 3.84
CA ARG A 73 -10.36 -5.91 5.11
C ARG A 73 -10.13 -7.41 5.16
N ILE A 74 -8.96 -7.79 5.65
CA ILE A 74 -8.57 -9.18 5.87
C ILE A 74 -8.02 -9.28 7.30
N GLU A 75 -8.61 -10.17 8.09
CA GLU A 75 -8.22 -10.42 9.48
C GLU A 75 -7.99 -11.93 9.67
N ALA A 76 -6.81 -12.30 10.19
CA ALA A 76 -6.47 -13.70 10.51
C ALA A 76 -5.36 -13.74 11.58
N ASP A 77 -5.44 -14.62 12.58
CA ASP A 77 -4.33 -14.96 13.50
C ASP A 77 -3.44 -13.79 13.98
N GLY A 78 -4.04 -12.73 14.54
CA GLY A 78 -3.28 -11.57 15.06
C GLY A 78 -2.72 -10.62 13.98
N PHE A 79 -3.03 -10.90 12.71
CA PHE A 79 -2.76 -10.07 11.55
C PHE A 79 -4.04 -9.37 11.07
N SER A 80 -3.91 -8.09 10.77
CA SER A 80 -4.94 -7.27 10.14
C SER A 80 -4.35 -6.59 8.93
N ARG A 81 -5.09 -6.58 7.82
CA ARG A 81 -4.71 -5.93 6.57
C ARG A 81 -5.90 -5.18 5.99
N VAL A 82 -5.62 -3.97 5.53
CA VAL A 82 -6.55 -3.11 4.81
C VAL A 82 -5.97 -2.85 3.43
N GLU A 83 -6.72 -3.19 2.39
CA GLU A 83 -6.35 -2.98 0.99
C GLU A 83 -7.19 -1.87 0.39
N VAL A 84 -6.54 -0.99 -0.38
CA VAL A 84 -7.15 0.18 -1.01
C VAL A 84 -7.11 0.01 -2.52
N PHE A 85 -8.27 0.14 -3.15
CA PHE A 85 -8.46 0.02 -4.60
C PHE A 85 -9.06 1.29 -5.16
N ASP A 86 -8.65 1.68 -6.36
CA ASP A 86 -9.30 2.73 -7.11
C ASP A 86 -10.73 2.30 -7.46
N LYS A 87 -11.72 3.14 -7.14
CA LYS A 87 -13.14 2.76 -7.26
C LYS A 87 -13.59 2.63 -8.71
N ASN A 88 -13.02 3.41 -9.62
CA ASN A 88 -13.44 3.46 -11.02
C ASN A 88 -12.83 2.32 -11.84
N THR A 89 -11.58 1.96 -11.53
CA THR A 89 -10.81 0.96 -12.30
C THR A 89 -10.70 -0.38 -11.60
N GLY A 90 -11.01 -0.46 -10.31
CA GLY A 90 -10.79 -1.65 -9.48
C GLY A 90 -9.31 -1.96 -9.24
N LYS A 91 -8.39 -1.07 -9.64
CA LYS A 91 -6.95 -1.29 -9.55
C LYS A 91 -6.47 -1.16 -8.11
N PHE A 92 -5.67 -2.12 -7.65
CA PHE A 92 -4.96 -2.03 -6.37
C PHE A 92 -4.07 -0.78 -6.33
N ILE A 93 -4.13 -0.04 -5.23
CA ILE A 93 -3.29 1.14 -4.98
C ILE A 93 -2.21 0.79 -3.97
N GLU A 94 -2.61 0.42 -2.76
CA GLU A 94 -1.73 0.14 -1.63
C GLU A 94 -2.45 -0.67 -0.56
N ALA A 95 -1.66 -1.23 0.37
CA ALA A 95 -2.20 -1.91 1.53
C ALA A 95 -1.47 -1.49 2.80
N TYR A 96 -2.20 -1.54 3.90
CA TYR A 96 -1.71 -1.30 5.25
C TYR A 96 -1.92 -2.55 6.07
N GLY A 97 -0.99 -2.88 6.95
CA GLY A 97 -1.22 -3.99 7.85
C GLY A 97 -0.47 -3.91 9.15
N GLU A 98 -0.88 -4.81 10.03
CA GLU A 98 -0.48 -4.91 11.41
C GLU A 98 -0.37 -6.38 11.79
N LYS A 99 0.67 -6.71 12.54
CA LYS A 99 0.83 -8.00 13.20
C LYS A 99 1.31 -7.76 14.62
N ALA A 100 0.49 -8.16 15.59
CA ALA A 100 0.85 -8.11 17.00
C ALA A 100 1.56 -9.40 17.41
N GLU A 101 2.69 -9.28 18.09
CA GLU A 101 3.47 -10.38 18.63
C GLU A 101 3.66 -10.18 20.14
N THR A 102 3.37 -11.22 20.93
CA THR A 102 3.64 -11.19 22.37
C THR A 102 5.13 -11.35 22.61
N VAL A 103 5.70 -10.49 23.45
CA VAL A 103 7.15 -10.51 23.74
C VAL A 103 7.45 -11.60 24.77
N SER A 104 8.52 -12.36 24.56
CA SER A 104 9.02 -13.30 25.57
C SER A 104 9.89 -12.54 26.60
N LYS A 105 9.99 -13.06 27.83
CA LYS A 105 10.79 -12.43 28.90
C LYS A 105 12.28 -12.24 28.54
N SER A 106 12.85 -12.97 27.58
CA SER A 106 14.27 -12.84 27.24
C SER A 106 14.59 -11.64 26.34
N ASP A 107 13.57 -11.04 25.70
CA ASP A 107 13.77 -10.03 24.65
C ASP A 107 13.71 -8.59 25.17
N ILE A 108 13.52 -8.41 26.48
CA ILE A 108 13.37 -7.11 27.12
C ILE A 108 14.55 -6.88 28.06
N LEU A 109 15.34 -5.84 27.76
CA LEU A 109 16.35 -5.29 28.65
C LEU A 109 15.68 -4.85 29.97
N ASP A 110 16.25 -5.17 31.12
CA ASP A 110 15.76 -5.05 32.53
C ASP A 110 15.11 -3.72 33.01
N LYS A 111 14.72 -2.79 32.12
CA LYS A 111 14.21 -1.45 32.43
C LYS A 111 12.69 -1.32 32.54
N LEU A 112 11.90 -2.36 32.22
CA LEU A 112 10.43 -2.29 32.22
C LEU A 112 9.84 -3.19 33.31
N ASN A 113 9.24 -2.57 34.32
CA ASN A 113 8.79 -3.21 35.56
C ASN A 113 7.61 -4.19 35.39
N ASP A 114 6.96 -4.26 34.22
CA ASP A 114 5.87 -5.20 33.96
C ASP A 114 5.85 -5.68 32.51
N ILE A 115 6.63 -6.73 32.24
CA ILE A 115 6.76 -7.38 30.92
C ILE A 115 5.39 -7.82 30.37
N SER A 116 4.41 -8.13 31.24
CA SER A 116 3.08 -8.59 30.80
C SER A 116 2.28 -7.51 30.06
N LYS A 117 2.65 -6.25 30.24
CA LYS A 117 2.02 -5.08 29.61
C LYS A 117 2.74 -4.63 28.33
N ILE A 118 3.81 -5.31 27.94
CA ILE A 118 4.61 -4.98 26.75
C ILE A 118 4.27 -5.93 25.60
N SER A 119 4.11 -5.37 24.41
CA SER A 119 3.92 -6.11 23.14
C SER A 119 4.86 -5.59 22.07
N LYS A 120 5.24 -6.47 21.13
CA LYS A 120 5.87 -6.06 19.87
C LYS A 120 4.78 -5.89 18.83
N LEU A 121 4.81 -4.76 18.15
CA LEU A 121 3.86 -4.48 17.10
C LEU A 121 4.57 -4.18 15.80
N THR A 122 4.32 -5.01 14.80
CA THR A 122 4.84 -4.81 13.46
C THR A 122 3.75 -4.21 12.59
N ILE A 123 3.98 -3.02 12.06
CA ILE A 123 3.10 -2.35 11.10
C ILE A 123 3.80 -2.20 9.77
N TYR A 124 3.03 -2.08 8.71
CA TYR A 124 3.58 -1.87 7.39
C TYR A 124 2.66 -1.13 6.43
N LYS A 125 3.28 -0.55 5.41
CA LYS A 125 2.64 -0.10 4.17
C LYS A 125 3.24 -0.84 2.99
N GLU A 126 2.40 -1.17 2.02
CA GLU A 126 2.73 -1.94 0.83
C GLU A 126 2.27 -1.23 -0.43
N ARG A 127 3.06 -1.32 -1.50
CA ARG A 127 2.70 -0.88 -2.84
C ARG A 127 3.06 -1.93 -3.88
N ILE A 128 2.26 -1.97 -4.95
CA ILE A 128 2.51 -2.78 -6.13
C ILE A 128 3.03 -1.91 -7.26
N ASP A 129 4.18 -2.30 -7.81
CA ASP A 129 4.78 -1.76 -9.03
C ASP A 129 4.93 -2.93 -10.01
N GLY A 130 3.98 -3.07 -10.93
CA GLY A 130 3.92 -4.21 -11.86
C GLY A 130 3.82 -5.54 -11.11
N SER A 131 4.78 -6.44 -11.30
CA SER A 131 4.86 -7.72 -10.57
C SER A 131 5.59 -7.61 -9.23
N ALA A 132 6.20 -6.47 -8.93
CA ALA A 132 6.99 -6.26 -7.72
C ALA A 132 6.12 -5.65 -6.63
N VAL A 133 6.00 -6.34 -5.49
CA VAL A 133 5.29 -5.86 -4.32
C VAL A 133 6.30 -5.52 -3.25
N THR A 134 6.41 -4.23 -2.92
CA THR A 134 7.36 -3.72 -1.94
C THR A 134 6.65 -3.33 -0.66
N ARG A 135 7.30 -3.59 0.48
CA ARG A 135 6.70 -3.35 1.79
C ARG A 135 7.70 -2.70 2.73
N LEU A 136 7.26 -1.61 3.37
CA LEU A 136 8.02 -0.87 4.37
C LEU A 136 7.43 -1.16 5.76
N TYR A 137 8.21 -1.78 6.61
CA TYR A 137 7.84 -2.17 7.97
C TYR A 137 8.40 -1.23 9.02
N THR A 138 7.68 -1.15 10.14
CA THR A 138 8.16 -0.61 11.41
C THR A 138 7.78 -1.54 12.54
N VAL A 139 8.73 -1.85 13.42
CA VAL A 139 8.52 -2.66 14.62
C VAL A 139 8.62 -1.76 15.84
N LEU A 140 7.60 -1.83 16.68
CA LEU A 140 7.41 -0.99 17.85
C LEU A 140 7.38 -1.83 19.12
N THR A 141 7.89 -1.28 20.21
CA THR A 141 7.59 -1.73 21.57
C THR A 141 6.46 -0.90 22.12
N VAL A 142 5.35 -1.54 22.48
CA VAL A 142 4.13 -0.86 22.96
C VAL A 142 3.81 -1.32 24.38
N TYR A 143 3.66 -0.36 25.30
CA TYR A 143 3.08 -0.57 26.63
C TYR A 143 1.56 -0.41 26.57
N SER A 144 0.83 -1.30 27.24
CA SER A 144 -0.62 -1.28 27.32
C SER A 144 -1.12 -1.69 28.71
N ASP A 145 -1.92 -0.82 29.34
CA ASP A 145 -2.57 -1.05 30.63
C ASP A 145 -4.02 -0.56 30.58
N GLY A 146 -4.97 -1.51 30.48
CA GLY A 146 -6.37 -1.19 30.21
C GLY A 146 -6.53 -0.39 28.90
N SER A 147 -7.11 0.81 28.98
CA SER A 147 -7.25 1.71 27.83
C SER A 147 -6.04 2.60 27.58
N PHE A 148 -5.08 2.64 28.50
CA PHE A 148 -3.85 3.42 28.34
C PHE A 148 -2.83 2.64 27.53
N ARG A 149 -2.33 3.25 26.47
CA ARG A 149 -1.36 2.69 25.54
C ARG A 149 -0.36 3.75 25.10
N GLN A 150 0.90 3.36 25.02
CA GLN A 150 1.99 4.21 24.53
C GLN A 150 3.06 3.38 23.83
N ILE A 151 3.75 4.01 22.89
CA ILE A 151 4.91 3.49 22.18
C ILE A 151 6.13 3.85 23.01
N GLU A 152 6.86 2.86 23.47
CA GLU A 152 8.08 3.03 24.28
C GLU A 152 9.32 3.23 23.41
N SER A 153 9.37 2.54 22.26
CA SER A 153 10.48 2.63 21.32
C SER A 153 10.07 2.19 19.92
N ILE A 154 10.83 2.69 18.95
CA ILE A 154 10.94 2.09 17.61
C ILE A 154 12.14 1.17 17.63
N ASP A 155 11.93 -0.10 17.37
CA ASP A 155 13.01 -1.10 17.39
C ASP A 155 13.75 -1.14 16.06
N LYS A 156 13.00 -1.10 14.95
CA LYS A 156 13.54 -1.07 13.60
C LYS A 156 12.51 -0.59 12.58
N ALA A 157 13.00 0.00 11.49
CA ALA A 157 12.25 0.19 10.25
C ALA A 157 13.04 -0.47 9.11
N TYR A 158 12.37 -1.17 8.19
CA TYR A 158 13.06 -1.89 7.12
C TYR A 158 12.16 -2.17 5.92
N TRP A 159 12.79 -2.41 4.78
CA TRP A 159 12.13 -2.84 3.55
C TRP A 159 12.18 -4.36 3.37
N GLU A 160 11.13 -4.92 2.78
CA GLU A 160 11.10 -6.32 2.37
C GLU A 160 10.43 -6.49 1.00
N LYS A 161 10.76 -7.61 0.38
CA LYS A 161 10.09 -8.13 -0.81
C LYS A 161 8.81 -8.84 -0.36
N ALA A 162 7.64 -8.36 -0.77
CA ALA A 162 6.34 -8.92 -0.39
C ALA A 162 5.68 -9.77 -1.50
N SER A 163 6.37 -9.98 -2.61
CA SER A 163 5.98 -10.93 -3.65
C SER A 163 7.16 -11.71 -4.18
N ASP A 164 6.88 -12.86 -4.80
CA ASP A 164 7.86 -13.62 -5.54
C ASP A 164 8.23 -12.95 -6.89
N GLY A 165 9.23 -13.51 -7.57
CA GLY A 165 9.67 -13.08 -8.90
C GLY A 165 11.16 -12.71 -9.00
N ASP A 166 11.69 -12.56 -10.22
CA ASP A 166 13.09 -12.21 -10.48
C ASP A 166 13.34 -10.70 -10.36
N TRP A 167 13.20 -10.20 -9.15
CA TRP A 167 13.48 -8.81 -8.77
C TRP A 167 14.01 -8.74 -7.35
N LYS A 168 14.76 -7.68 -7.05
CA LYS A 168 15.35 -7.42 -5.73
C LYS A 168 15.27 -5.95 -5.36
N LEU A 169 15.45 -5.66 -4.09
CA LEU A 169 15.63 -4.31 -3.57
C LEU A 169 17.13 -3.97 -3.53
N GLU A 170 17.49 -2.79 -4.05
CA GLU A 170 18.82 -2.19 -3.91
C GLU A 170 18.71 -0.92 -3.08
N ASN A 171 19.73 -0.66 -2.24
CA ASN A 171 19.85 0.52 -1.39
C ASN A 171 18.59 0.83 -0.54
N PRO A 172 18.07 -0.14 0.24
CA PRO A 172 16.94 0.14 1.11
C PRO A 172 17.35 1.12 2.22
N HIS A 173 16.64 2.23 2.30
CA HIS A 173 16.71 3.17 3.41
C HIS A 173 15.33 3.26 4.06
N ALA A 174 15.29 3.10 5.38
CA ALA A 174 14.07 3.18 6.17
C ALA A 174 14.38 3.88 7.48
N SER A 175 13.48 4.77 7.89
CA SER A 175 13.56 5.52 9.13
C SER A 175 12.16 5.65 9.72
N ALA A 176 12.08 5.65 11.04
CA ALA A 176 10.86 5.96 11.74
C ALA A 176 11.18 6.82 12.96
N ILE A 177 10.32 7.78 13.25
CA ILE A 177 10.50 8.77 14.32
C ILE A 177 9.20 8.96 15.10
N SER A 178 9.32 9.36 16.37
CA SER A 178 8.20 9.91 17.12
C SER A 178 7.79 11.26 16.53
N THR A 179 6.48 11.50 16.36
CA THR A 179 5.99 12.76 15.80
C THR A 179 6.18 13.95 16.75
N ILE A 180 6.41 13.68 18.04
CA ILE A 180 6.76 14.69 19.06
C ILE A 180 8.27 14.76 19.34
N GLY A 181 9.09 13.94 18.66
CA GLY A 181 10.55 13.93 18.81
C GLY A 181 11.10 13.20 20.05
N SER A 182 10.25 12.56 20.85
CA SER A 182 10.66 11.78 22.04
C SER A 182 9.76 10.56 22.27
N PHE A 183 10.25 9.63 23.10
CA PHE A 183 9.47 8.52 23.64
C PHE A 183 9.29 8.70 25.17
N PRO A 184 8.18 8.24 25.76
CA PRO A 184 7.06 7.56 25.10
C PRO A 184 6.21 8.50 24.23
N THR A 185 5.55 7.95 23.22
CA THR A 185 4.64 8.69 22.33
C THR A 185 3.40 7.84 21.99
N THR A 186 2.39 8.43 21.38
CA THR A 186 1.21 7.71 20.88
C THR A 186 1.17 7.63 19.35
N GLU A 187 2.05 8.36 18.69
CA GLU A 187 2.10 8.49 17.24
C GLU A 187 3.55 8.48 16.74
N ILE A 188 3.76 7.81 15.61
CA ILE A 188 5.04 7.78 14.89
C ILE A 188 4.81 8.02 13.39
N GLU A 189 5.87 8.50 12.73
CA GLU A 189 5.94 8.59 11.28
C GLU A 189 7.06 7.69 10.79
N THR A 190 6.78 6.88 9.78
CA THR A 190 7.75 6.04 9.07
C THR A 190 7.88 6.51 7.64
N SER A 191 9.11 6.59 7.14
CA SER A 191 9.41 6.84 5.74
C SER A 191 10.58 6.00 5.27
N GLY A 192 10.63 5.76 3.97
CA GLY A 192 11.72 5.01 3.38
C GLY A 192 11.77 5.13 1.87
N THR A 193 12.94 4.85 1.33
CA THR A 193 13.20 4.78 -0.10
C THR A 193 13.94 3.48 -0.42
N THR A 194 13.68 2.93 -1.59
CA THR A 194 14.42 1.77 -2.10
C THR A 194 14.39 1.76 -3.62
N THR A 195 15.25 0.97 -4.26
CA THR A 195 15.23 0.76 -5.70
C THR A 195 14.83 -0.67 -6.02
N ILE A 196 13.71 -0.86 -6.71
CA ILE A 196 13.39 -2.14 -7.34
C ILE A 196 14.35 -2.32 -8.51
N LYS A 197 15.08 -3.43 -8.54
CA LYS A 197 15.88 -3.87 -9.68
C LYS A 197 15.41 -5.21 -10.18
N MET A 198 15.29 -5.33 -11.49
CA MET A 198 14.91 -6.57 -12.18
C MET A 198 15.63 -6.68 -13.51
N LYS A 199 15.83 -7.91 -13.98
CA LYS A 199 16.35 -8.13 -15.33
C LYS A 199 15.29 -7.73 -16.35
N ALA A 200 15.70 -7.01 -17.38
CA ALA A 200 14.82 -6.66 -18.47
C ALA A 200 14.67 -7.85 -19.42
N THR A 201 13.45 -8.36 -19.52
CA THR A 201 13.00 -9.37 -20.49
C THR A 201 11.85 -8.79 -21.31
N LEU A 202 11.47 -9.47 -22.41
CA LEU A 202 10.26 -9.11 -23.17
C LEU A 202 8.99 -9.07 -22.30
N PHE A 203 8.97 -9.78 -21.15
CA PHE A 203 7.82 -9.88 -20.25
C PHE A 203 7.83 -8.85 -19.11
N THR A 204 8.97 -8.30 -18.72
CA THR A 204 9.06 -7.25 -17.66
C THR A 204 8.65 -5.86 -18.15
N VAL A 205 8.27 -5.75 -19.42
CA VAL A 205 7.81 -4.51 -20.06
C VAL A 205 6.54 -3.94 -19.40
N GLY A 206 5.77 -4.76 -18.67
CA GLY A 206 4.60 -4.31 -17.89
C GLY A 206 4.92 -3.36 -16.71
N LEU A 207 6.19 -3.19 -16.37
CA LEU A 207 6.66 -2.27 -15.32
C LEU A 207 7.04 -0.88 -15.82
N LEU A 208 7.03 -0.69 -17.13
CA LEU A 208 7.49 0.51 -17.79
C LEU A 208 6.29 1.26 -18.39
N ASP A 209 6.35 2.59 -18.32
CA ASP A 209 5.50 3.42 -19.17
C ASP A 209 5.78 3.07 -20.65
N SER A 210 4.76 3.21 -21.48
CA SER A 210 4.72 2.86 -22.91
C SER A 210 5.95 3.34 -23.72
N SER A 211 6.61 4.40 -23.28
CA SER A 211 7.78 5.04 -23.89
C SER A 211 9.11 4.28 -23.77
N VAL A 212 9.25 3.30 -22.87
CA VAL A 212 10.53 2.61 -22.62
C VAL A 212 10.66 1.27 -23.36
N ARG A 213 9.67 0.91 -24.20
CA ARG A 213 9.62 -0.36 -24.96
C ARG A 213 10.74 -0.54 -25.99
N SER A 214 11.44 0.53 -26.40
CA SER A 214 12.38 0.53 -27.52
C SER A 214 13.81 0.08 -27.21
N VAL A 215 14.16 -0.23 -25.96
CA VAL A 215 15.57 -0.39 -25.53
C VAL A 215 16.10 -1.84 -25.59
N LEU A 216 15.27 -2.85 -25.86
CA LEU A 216 15.63 -4.26 -25.66
C LEU A 216 15.90 -5.04 -26.96
N SER A 217 17.06 -4.86 -27.60
CA SER A 217 17.48 -5.78 -28.69
C SER A 217 18.98 -5.80 -29.04
N ILE A 218 19.91 -5.82 -28.06
CA ILE A 218 21.32 -6.20 -28.35
C ILE A 218 21.59 -7.62 -27.84
N PRO A 219 21.89 -8.59 -28.74
CA PRO A 219 22.25 -9.95 -28.35
C PRO A 219 23.47 -9.97 -27.41
N GLY A 220 23.42 -10.79 -26.35
CA GLY A 220 24.54 -11.00 -25.42
C GLY A 220 24.65 -10.04 -24.23
N SER A 221 23.78 -9.03 -24.12
CA SER A 221 23.77 -8.09 -22.99
C SER A 221 22.62 -8.35 -22.01
N THR A 222 22.89 -8.36 -20.71
CA THR A 222 21.84 -8.38 -19.67
C THR A 222 21.52 -6.96 -19.25
N TYR A 223 20.29 -6.52 -19.55
CA TYR A 223 19.79 -5.22 -19.12
C TYR A 223 19.05 -5.33 -17.79
N TYR A 224 19.09 -4.27 -16.99
CA TYR A 224 18.35 -4.18 -15.73
C TYR A 224 17.47 -2.94 -15.73
N LEU A 225 16.19 -3.13 -15.40
CA LEU A 225 15.28 -2.04 -15.09
C LEU A 225 15.45 -1.67 -13.63
N ARG A 226 15.39 -0.38 -13.34
CA ARG A 226 15.44 0.17 -11.99
C ARG A 226 14.30 1.16 -11.79
N LYS A 227 13.59 1.06 -10.69
CA LYS A 227 12.55 2.00 -10.27
C LYS A 227 12.76 2.37 -8.82
N ILE A 228 12.89 3.67 -8.54
CA ILE A 228 12.90 4.18 -7.18
C ILE A 228 11.47 4.14 -6.65
N VAL A 229 11.31 3.62 -5.44
CA VAL A 229 10.04 3.59 -4.71
C VAL A 229 10.26 4.30 -3.39
N GLU A 230 9.28 5.11 -3.03
CA GLU A 230 9.19 5.81 -1.76
C GLU A 230 7.86 5.46 -1.12
N LEU A 231 7.90 5.17 0.18
CA LEU A 231 6.71 4.99 1.00
C LEU A 231 6.87 5.77 2.30
N GLY A 232 5.75 6.34 2.74
CA GLY A 232 5.63 6.94 4.06
C GLY A 232 4.25 6.67 4.63
N TYR A 233 4.18 6.52 5.94
CA TYR A 233 2.92 6.40 6.67
C TYR A 233 3.05 6.92 8.09
N ARG A 234 1.94 7.46 8.59
CA ARG A 234 1.75 7.81 10.00
C ARG A 234 0.90 6.76 10.66
N TYR A 235 1.21 6.50 11.92
CA TYR A 235 0.55 5.52 12.74
C TYR A 235 0.23 6.14 14.10
N SER A 236 -0.96 5.83 14.63
CA SER A 236 -1.40 6.24 15.97
C SER A 236 -2.03 5.07 16.73
N LEU A 237 -1.85 5.06 18.06
CA LEU A 237 -2.53 4.14 18.99
C LEU A 237 -4.00 4.49 19.26
N TYR A 238 -4.39 5.73 18.96
CA TYR A 238 -5.75 6.27 19.16
C TYR A 238 -6.26 6.94 17.90
#